data_AF-A0A1G3U7G5-F1
#
_entry.id   AF-A0A1G3U7G5-F1
#
_cell.length_a   1.000
_cell.length_b   1.000
_cell.length_c   1.000
_cell.angle_alpha   90.00
_cell.angle_beta   90.00
_cell.angle_gamma   90.00
#
_symmetry.space_group_name_H-M   'P 1'
#
loop_
_entity.id
_entity.type
_entity.pdbx_description
1 polymer ?
#
loop_
_entity_poly.entity_id
_entity_poly.type
_entity_poly.pdbx_seq_one_letter_code
_entity_poly.pdbx_strand_id
1 'polypeptide(L)'
;AIVLAWVGGAFDIFDGKIARKYHLSNEFGVQLDSFADFLSFVLVPVFLIFQAVYTVNFSNASIVLAAIVSIYYVISGLRRLIQFNINTDAGDVKKFFTGVPTPLGAILLWIVYLASIYGMLNAFGVVLLMIIIGWSLNSKIKVPHL
;
A
#
# COMPACT_ATOMS: atom_id res chain seq x y z
N ALA A 1 -4.40 -15.88 7.33
CA ALA A 1 -4.02 -14.47 7.10
C ALA A 1 -4.01 -14.13 5.61
N ILE A 2 -3.16 -14.75 4.78
CA ILE A 2 -3.05 -14.44 3.34
C ILE A 2 -4.37 -14.65 2.59
N VAL A 3 -5.06 -15.76 2.80
CA VAL A 3 -6.38 -16.02 2.18
C VAL A 3 -7.41 -14.95 2.54
N LEU A 4 -7.42 -14.47 3.79
CA LEU A 4 -8.33 -13.41 4.23
C LEU A 4 -8.01 -12.06 3.59
N ALA A 5 -6.73 -11.76 3.31
CA ALA A 5 -6.34 -10.54 2.61
C ALA A 5 -6.79 -10.56 1.13
N TRP A 6 -6.67 -11.70 0.46
CA TRP A 6 -7.18 -11.88 -0.90
C TRP A 6 -8.70 -11.84 -0.97
N VAL A 7 -9.39 -12.44 0.02
CA VAL A 7 -10.85 -12.36 0.13
C VAL A 7 -11.30 -10.93 0.42
N GLY A 8 -10.59 -10.19 1.29
CA GLY A 8 -10.85 -8.77 1.55
C GLY A 8 -10.72 -7.92 0.29
N GLY A 9 -9.63 -8.08 -0.47
CA GLY A 9 -9.45 -7.37 -1.74
C GLY A 9 -10.48 -7.75 -2.81
N ALA A 10 -10.98 -8.99 -2.80
CA ALA A 10 -12.08 -9.38 -3.68
C ALA A 10 -13.41 -8.72 -3.28
N PHE A 11 -13.65 -8.53 -1.97
CA PHE A 11 -14.84 -7.83 -1.47
C PHE A 11 -14.81 -6.32 -1.77
N ASP A 12 -13.65 -5.64 -1.69
CA ASP A 12 -13.52 -4.23 -2.14
C ASP A 12 -13.97 -4.05 -3.60
N ILE A 13 -13.52 -4.94 -4.48
CA ILE A 13 -13.88 -4.91 -5.90
C ILE A 13 -15.38 -5.14 -6.11
N PHE A 14 -16.00 -5.96 -5.26
CA PHE A 14 -17.44 -6.22 -5.33
C PHE A 14 -18.26 -5.05 -4.78
N ASP A 15 -17.86 -4.45 -3.65
CA ASP A 15 -18.61 -3.36 -3.02
C ASP A 15 -18.58 -2.10 -3.88
N GLY A 16 -17.43 -1.77 -4.47
CA GLY A 16 -17.30 -0.67 -5.42
C GLY A 16 -18.16 -0.85 -6.70
N LYS A 17 -18.36 -2.09 -7.17
CA LYS A 17 -19.24 -2.40 -8.31
C LYS A 17 -20.72 -2.31 -7.96
N ILE A 18 -21.09 -2.76 -6.76
CA ILE A 18 -22.48 -2.71 -6.28
C ILE A 18 -22.88 -1.26 -5.98
N ALA A 19 -22.04 -0.49 -5.29
CA ALA A 19 -22.30 0.91 -4.98
C ALA A 19 -22.51 1.78 -6.24
N ARG A 20 -21.70 1.57 -7.29
CA ARG A 20 -21.88 2.26 -8.59
C ARG A 20 -23.15 1.86 -9.32
N LYS A 21 -23.59 0.60 -9.19
CA LYS A 21 -24.79 0.09 -9.88
C LYS A 21 -26.10 0.66 -9.29
N TYR A 22 -26.10 1.03 -8.01
CA TYR A 22 -27.30 1.52 -7.33
C TYR A 22 -27.35 3.04 -7.11
N HIS A 23 -26.36 3.81 -7.59
CA HIS A 23 -26.27 5.26 -7.35
C HIS A 23 -26.40 5.65 -5.86
N LEU A 24 -26.08 4.72 -4.95
CA LEU A 24 -26.11 4.90 -3.50
C LEU A 24 -24.73 5.35 -2.99
N SER A 25 -24.03 6.17 -3.76
CA SER A 25 -22.74 6.74 -3.35
C SER A 25 -22.99 7.92 -2.40
N ASN A 26 -23.11 7.61 -1.11
CA ASN A 26 -23.11 8.64 -0.07
C ASN A 26 -21.66 9.03 0.27
N GLU A 27 -21.41 10.28 0.71
CA GLU A 27 -20.06 10.76 1.05
C GLU A 27 -19.36 9.86 2.08
N PHE A 28 -20.14 9.30 3.02
CA PHE A 28 -19.65 8.33 4.00
C PHE A 28 -19.09 7.05 3.35
N GLY A 29 -19.73 6.53 2.31
CA GLY A 29 -19.29 5.31 1.61
C GLY A 29 -17.96 5.51 0.88
N VAL A 30 -17.75 6.69 0.29
CA VAL A 30 -16.48 7.06 -0.37
C VAL A 30 -15.33 7.13 0.64
N GLN A 31 -15.58 7.67 1.84
CA GLN A 31 -14.58 7.69 2.90
C GLN A 31 -14.29 6.30 3.46
N LEU A 32 -15.32 5.44 3.57
CA LEU A 32 -15.17 4.07 4.03
C LEU A 32 -14.32 3.22 3.05
N ASP A 33 -14.58 3.34 1.75
CA ASP A 33 -13.81 2.71 0.67
C ASP A 33 -12.34 3.15 0.70
N SER A 34 -12.08 4.45 0.87
CA SER A 34 -10.72 4.99 1.02
C SER A 34 -9.98 4.45 2.25
N PHE A 35 -10.71 4.21 3.35
CA PHE A 35 -10.14 3.63 4.56
C PHE A 35 -9.86 2.12 4.37
N ALA A 36 -10.75 1.40 3.69
CA ALA A 36 -10.54 0.01 3.32
C ALA A 36 -9.30 -0.14 2.42
N ASP A 37 -9.16 0.71 1.40
CA ASP A 37 -7.98 0.79 0.53
C ASP A 37 -6.69 1.01 1.32
N PHE A 38 -6.71 1.90 2.32
CA PHE A 38 -5.56 2.13 3.20
C PHE A 38 -5.19 0.89 3.99
N LEU A 39 -6.16 0.22 4.62
CA LEU A 39 -5.91 -1.00 5.37
C LEU A 39 -5.38 -2.11 4.47
N SER A 40 -6.04 -2.35 3.35
CA SER A 40 -5.76 -3.44 2.41
C SER A 40 -4.41 -3.26 1.70
N PHE A 41 -4.11 -2.07 1.18
CA PHE A 41 -2.93 -1.84 0.34
C PHE A 41 -1.72 -1.29 1.08
N VAL A 42 -1.90 -0.68 2.25
CA VAL A 42 -0.78 -0.08 3.01
C VAL A 42 -0.51 -0.87 4.28
N LEU A 43 -1.52 -1.09 5.12
CA LEU A 43 -1.30 -1.65 6.45
C LEU A 43 -1.02 -3.17 6.42
N VAL A 44 -1.83 -3.94 5.71
CA VAL A 44 -1.71 -5.41 5.63
C VAL A 44 -0.33 -5.88 5.11
N PRO A 45 0.19 -5.39 3.96
CA PRO A 45 1.48 -5.87 3.47
C PRO A 45 2.64 -5.48 4.40
N VAL A 46 2.61 -4.29 5.01
CA VAL A 46 3.61 -3.87 6.00
C VAL A 46 3.58 -4.77 7.22
N PHE A 47 2.39 -5.06 7.75
CA PHE A 47 2.22 -5.93 8.91
C PHE A 47 2.73 -7.35 8.63
N LEU A 48 2.45 -7.89 7.44
CA LEU A 48 2.94 -9.21 7.03
C LEU A 48 4.47 -9.27 6.99
N ILE A 49 5.13 -8.27 6.39
CA ILE A 49 6.59 -8.19 6.38
C ILE A 49 7.14 -8.07 7.80
N PHE A 50 6.52 -7.23 8.62
CA PHE A 50 6.97 -7.00 9.99
C PHE A 50 6.95 -8.29 10.80
N GLN A 51 5.84 -9.03 10.76
CA GLN A 51 5.76 -10.31 11.46
C GLN A 51 6.72 -11.31 10.82
N ALA A 52 6.50 -11.67 9.55
CA ALA A 52 7.10 -12.87 8.96
C ALA A 52 8.60 -12.73 8.67
N VAL A 53 9.09 -11.50 8.45
CA VAL A 53 10.50 -11.26 8.13
C VAL A 53 11.23 -10.70 9.35
N TYR A 54 10.75 -9.60 9.93
CA TYR A 54 11.51 -8.87 10.94
C TYR A 54 11.51 -9.55 12.30
N THR A 55 10.39 -10.09 12.78
CA THR A 55 10.37 -10.75 14.10
C THR A 55 11.23 -12.02 14.15
N VAL A 56 11.45 -12.67 13.00
CA VAL A 56 12.25 -13.89 12.89
C VAL A 56 13.74 -13.60 12.75
N ASN A 57 14.11 -12.54 12.02
CA ASN A 57 15.50 -12.29 11.62
C ASN A 57 16.20 -11.17 12.38
N PHE A 58 15.45 -10.30 13.09
CA PHE A 58 16.01 -9.16 13.81
C PHE A 58 15.83 -9.25 15.32
N SER A 59 16.81 -8.75 16.05
CA SER A 59 16.81 -8.65 17.52
C SER A 59 17.23 -7.26 17.98
N ASN A 60 16.75 -6.83 19.16
CA ASN A 60 17.19 -5.61 19.84
C ASN A 60 17.09 -4.34 18.97
N ALA A 61 18.21 -3.67 18.68
CA ALA A 61 18.21 -2.41 17.92
C ALA A 61 17.67 -2.55 16.49
N SER A 62 17.86 -3.72 15.86
CA SER A 62 17.45 -3.96 14.47
C SER A 62 15.92 -4.01 14.31
N ILE A 63 15.19 -4.50 15.31
CA ILE A 63 13.72 -4.54 15.24
C ILE A 63 13.10 -3.15 15.42
N VAL A 64 13.75 -2.28 16.20
CA VAL A 64 13.35 -0.87 16.36
C VAL A 64 13.52 -0.13 15.03
N LEU A 65 14.66 -0.32 14.35
CA LEU A 65 14.89 0.25 13.02
C LEU A 65 13.81 -0.21 12.02
N ALA A 66 13.50 -1.51 12.02
CA ALA A 66 12.48 -2.09 11.15
C ALA A 66 11.07 -1.54 11.43
N ALA A 67 10.75 -1.28 12.70
CA ALA A 67 9.50 -0.62 13.09
C ALA A 67 9.42 0.82 12.58
N ILE A 68 10.50 1.60 12.72
CA ILE A 68 10.57 2.97 12.22
C ILE A 68 10.35 3.00 10.69
N VAL A 69 11.00 2.09 9.95
CA VAL A 69 10.86 2.00 8.49
C VAL A 69 9.44 1.57 8.08
N SER A 70 8.83 0.66 8.85
CA SER A 70 7.44 0.24 8.63
C SER A 70 6.47 1.40 8.81
N ILE A 71 6.63 2.19 9.88
CA ILE A 71 5.85 3.41 10.15
C ILE A 71 6.05 4.43 9.03
N TYR A 72 7.29 4.64 8.58
CA TYR A 72 7.60 5.53 7.46
C TYR A 72 6.84 5.13 6.18
N TYR A 73 6.81 3.83 5.85
CA TYR A 73 6.05 3.36 4.69
C TYR A 73 4.55 3.61 4.85
N VAL A 74 3.98 3.33 6.04
CA VAL A 74 2.56 3.55 6.31
C VAL A 74 2.18 5.03 6.13
N ILE A 75 2.99 5.95 6.68
CA ILE A 75 2.78 7.39 6.52
C ILE A 75 2.88 7.79 5.04
N SER A 76 3.85 7.23 4.30
CA SER A 76 4.01 7.49 2.87
C SER A 76 2.80 7.03 2.06
N GLY A 77 2.32 5.81 2.30
CA GLY A 77 1.13 5.26 1.65
C GLY A 77 -0.15 6.03 1.98
N LEU A 78 -0.33 6.43 3.25
CA LEU A 78 -1.48 7.24 3.66
C LEU A 78 -1.49 8.61 2.96
N ARG A 79 -0.36 9.31 2.96
CA ARG A 79 -0.22 10.60 2.26
C ARG A 79 -0.57 10.47 0.77
N ARG A 80 -0.14 9.37 0.15
CA ARG A 80 -0.40 9.09 -1.26
C ARG A 80 -1.89 8.87 -1.55
N LEU A 81 -2.60 8.13 -0.71
CA LEU A 81 -4.05 7.92 -0.82
C LEU A 81 -4.82 9.23 -0.64
N ILE A 82 -4.46 10.04 0.37
CA ILE A 82 -5.08 11.35 0.59
C ILE A 82 -4.91 12.24 -0.65
N GLN A 83 -3.71 12.27 -1.24
CA GLN A 83 -3.46 13.05 -2.46
C GLN A 83 -4.29 12.55 -3.65
N PHE A 84 -4.48 11.24 -3.78
CA PHE A 84 -5.32 10.64 -4.82
C PHE A 84 -6.80 11.02 -4.65
N ASN A 85 -7.32 11.00 -3.42
CA ASN A 85 -8.69 11.38 -3.13
C ASN A 85 -8.95 12.87 -3.42
N ILE A 86 -8.06 13.76 -2.94
CA ILE A 86 -8.16 15.21 -3.20
C ILE A 86 -8.15 15.52 -4.70
N ASN A 87 -7.29 14.83 -5.47
CA ASN A 87 -7.22 15.03 -6.92
C ASN A 87 -8.49 14.52 -7.64
N THR A 88 -9.13 13.48 -7.11
CA THR A 88 -10.37 12.91 -7.67
C THR A 88 -11.56 13.83 -7.40
N ASP A 89 -11.67 14.40 -6.19
CA ASP A 89 -12.73 15.34 -5.81
C ASP A 89 -12.65 16.67 -6.58
N ALA A 90 -11.44 17.10 -7.00
CA ALA A 90 -11.24 18.33 -7.76
C ALA A 90 -11.74 18.25 -9.23
N GLY A 91 -12.25 17.10 -9.70
CA GLY A 91 -12.72 16.91 -11.08
C GLY A 91 -11.61 17.02 -12.14
N ASP A 92 -10.36 17.07 -11.70
CA ASP A 92 -9.19 17.28 -12.52
C ASP A 92 -8.83 15.91 -13.15
N VAL A 93 -9.47 15.57 -14.28
CA VAL A 93 -9.07 14.43 -15.13
C VAL A 93 -7.72 14.76 -15.79
N LYS A 94 -6.68 14.91 -14.98
CA LYS A 94 -5.33 15.13 -15.47
C LYS A 94 -4.83 13.80 -16.03
N LYS A 95 -4.64 13.79 -17.35
CA LYS A 95 -4.05 12.75 -18.23
C LYS A 95 -2.64 12.24 -17.81
N PHE A 96 -2.21 12.46 -16.57
CA PHE A 96 -0.88 12.13 -16.07
C PHE A 96 -0.96 11.56 -14.65
N PHE A 97 -0.55 10.30 -14.48
CA PHE A 97 -0.27 9.77 -13.15
C PHE A 97 1.02 10.41 -12.63
N THR A 98 0.91 11.14 -11.52
CA THR A 98 2.07 11.70 -10.81
C THR A 98 2.44 10.74 -9.70
N GLY A 99 3.45 9.88 -9.85
CA GLY A 99 3.89 8.90 -8.83
C GLY A 99 3.26 7.49 -8.94
N VAL A 100 3.81 6.52 -8.21
CA VAL A 100 3.33 5.13 -8.21
C VAL A 100 1.95 5.04 -7.51
N PRO A 101 0.93 4.41 -8.11
CA PRO A 101 -0.34 4.12 -7.44
C PRO A 101 -0.13 3.27 -6.18
N THR A 102 -0.88 3.55 -5.12
CA THR A 102 -0.83 2.77 -3.86
C THR A 102 -1.02 1.26 -4.07
N PRO A 103 -1.92 0.80 -4.97
CA PRO A 103 -2.03 -0.63 -5.31
C PRO A 103 -0.74 -1.22 -5.90
N LEU A 104 0.00 -0.47 -6.73
CA LEU A 104 1.30 -0.90 -7.24
C LEU A 104 2.35 -0.96 -6.14
N GLY A 105 2.31 -0.04 -5.16
CA GLY A 105 3.13 -0.12 -3.95
C GLY A 105 2.86 -1.39 -3.14
N ALA A 106 1.59 -1.76 -2.97
CA ALA A 106 1.20 -3.00 -2.31
C ALA A 106 1.77 -4.23 -3.04
N ILE A 107 1.63 -4.29 -4.37
CA ILE A 107 2.18 -5.38 -5.19
C ILE A 107 3.70 -5.48 -5.04
N LEU A 108 4.42 -4.35 -5.05
CA LEU A 108 5.86 -4.34 -4.82
C LEU A 108 6.24 -4.90 -3.44
N LEU A 109 5.52 -4.52 -2.38
CA LEU A 109 5.74 -5.11 -1.06
C LEU A 109 5.45 -6.61 -1.02
N TRP A 110 4.42 -7.07 -1.72
CA TRP A 110 4.13 -8.50 -1.85
C TRP A 110 5.26 -9.26 -2.53
N ILE A 111 5.86 -8.70 -3.59
CA ILE A 111 7.02 -9.29 -4.26
C ILE A 111 8.22 -9.34 -3.32
N VAL A 112 8.48 -8.26 -2.57
CA VAL A 112 9.58 -8.21 -1.58
C VAL A 112 9.38 -9.26 -0.49
N TYR A 113 8.15 -9.40 0.01
CA TYR A 113 7.78 -10.42 0.98
C TYR A 113 8.05 -11.84 0.46
N LEU A 114 7.56 -12.16 -0.74
CA LEU A 114 7.77 -13.48 -1.34
C LEU A 114 9.26 -13.76 -1.57
N ALA A 115 9.99 -12.79 -2.13
CA ALA A 115 11.43 -12.93 -2.36
C ALA A 115 12.22 -13.17 -1.06
N SER A 116 11.78 -12.60 0.06
CA SER A 116 12.37 -12.90 1.37
C SER A 116 12.05 -14.32 1.86
N ILE A 117 10.81 -14.78 1.70
CA ILE A 117 10.40 -16.14 2.08
C ILE A 117 11.14 -17.21 1.28
N TYR A 118 11.36 -16.99 -0.01
CA TYR A 118 12.14 -17.91 -0.85
C TYR A 118 13.67 -17.80 -0.63
N GLY A 119 14.12 -17.02 0.36
CA GLY A 119 15.54 -16.89 0.71
C GLY A 119 16.36 -16.06 -0.28
N MET A 120 15.72 -15.40 -1.26
CA MET A 120 16.42 -14.55 -2.23
C MET A 120 16.80 -13.18 -1.64
N LEU A 121 16.10 -12.73 -0.59
CA LEU A 121 16.35 -11.45 0.08
C LEU A 121 16.55 -11.60 1.59
N ASN A 122 17.66 -11.05 2.07
CA ASN A 122 17.92 -10.88 3.50
C ASN A 122 17.02 -9.79 4.10
N ALA A 123 16.77 -9.86 5.41
CA ALA A 123 15.94 -8.91 6.14
C ALA A 123 16.41 -7.44 5.99
N PHE A 124 17.72 -7.19 5.95
CA PHE A 124 18.25 -5.84 5.66
C PHE A 124 17.94 -5.36 4.23
N GLY A 125 17.91 -6.27 3.26
CA GLY A 125 17.50 -5.96 1.88
C GLY A 125 16.02 -5.59 1.81
N VAL A 126 15.18 -6.26 2.59
CA VAL A 126 13.75 -5.91 2.72
C VAL A 126 13.56 -4.51 3.30
N VAL A 127 14.32 -4.13 4.34
CA VAL A 127 14.29 -2.78 4.90
C VAL A 127 14.67 -1.73 3.85
N LEU A 128 15.76 -1.95 3.11
CA LEU A 128 16.19 -1.03 2.05
C LEU A 128 15.14 -0.87 0.96
N LEU A 129 14.54 -1.98 0.50
CA LEU A 129 13.50 -1.94 -0.52
C LEU A 129 12.23 -1.25 -0.01
N MET A 130 11.83 -1.45 1.25
CA MET A 130 10.71 -0.72 1.85
C MET A 130 10.95 0.79 1.86
N ILE A 131 12.16 1.24 2.16
CA ILE A 131 12.51 2.67 2.10
C ILE A 131 12.41 3.19 0.66
N ILE A 132 12.95 2.44 -0.31
CA ILE A 132 12.93 2.83 -1.73
C ILE A 132 11.49 2.89 -2.26
N ILE A 133 10.65 1.90 -1.95
CA ILE A 133 9.24 1.88 -2.37
C ILE A 133 8.48 3.02 -1.68
N GLY A 134 8.70 3.23 -0.38
CA GLY A 134 8.11 4.34 0.37
C GLY A 134 8.48 5.70 -0.20
N TRP A 135 9.74 5.89 -0.62
CA TRP A 135 10.17 7.09 -1.33
C TRP A 135 9.51 7.19 -2.71
N SER A 136 9.43 6.10 -3.46
CA SER A 136 8.84 6.05 -4.81
C SER A 136 7.35 6.42 -4.82
N LEU A 137 6.59 5.98 -3.82
CA LEU A 137 5.17 6.36 -3.64
C LEU A 137 4.97 7.89 -3.55
N ASN A 138 5.90 8.58 -2.91
CA ASN A 138 5.86 10.03 -2.72
C ASN A 138 6.68 10.81 -3.76
N SER A 139 7.42 10.10 -4.62
CA SER A 139 8.26 10.72 -5.64
C SER A 139 7.37 11.29 -6.75
N LYS A 140 7.66 12.52 -7.17
CA LYS A 140 6.94 13.22 -8.25
C LYS A 140 7.36 12.71 -9.64
N ILE A 141 7.57 11.41 -9.80
CA ILE A 141 7.91 10.82 -11.10
C ILE A 141 6.63 10.87 -11.94
N LYS A 142 6.63 11.81 -12.90
CA LYS A 142 5.59 11.91 -13.93
C LYS A 142 5.81 10.75 -14.91
N VAL A 143 4.92 9.77 -14.93
CA VAL A 143 4.94 8.71 -15.95
C VAL A 143 4.09 9.22 -17.13
N PRO A 144 4.67 9.40 -18.34
CA PRO A 144 3.92 9.85 -19.50
C PRO A 144 3.03 8.72 -20.05
N HIS A 145 1.86 9.09 -20.56
CA HIS A 145 0.92 8.18 -21.22
C HIS A 145 1.56 7.64 -22.51
N LEU A 146 1.53 6.31 -22.71
CA LEU A 146 1.60 5.72 -24.05
C LEU A 146 0.19 5.67 -24.63
#